data_AF-A0A507ZXB1-F1
#
_entry.id   AF-A0A507ZXB1-F1
#
_cell.length_a   1.000
_cell.length_b   1.000
_cell.length_c   1.000
_cell.angle_alpha   90.00
_cell.angle_beta   90.00
_cell.angle_gamma   90.00
#
_symmetry.space_group_name_H-M   'P 1'
#
loop_
_entity.id
_entity.type
_entity.pdbx_description
1 polymer ?
#
loop_
_entity_poly.entity_id
_entity_poly.type
_entity_poly.pdbx_seq_one_letter_code
_entity_poly.pdbx_strand_id
1 'polypeptide(L)'
;MASWFTVMAPLLPELVRAARPMFTRNAEPSQVPKQIAELQDAVLHNDQAIKTVAAEMEQTLATLTRASQELENTLLGLRHALAAQERSLRRAQAIAVVAATAAVLAFAVAAYALAN
;
A
#
# COMPACT_ATOMS: atom_id res chain seq x y z
N MET A 1 -30.04 -23.99 -0.57
CA MET A 1 -30.13 -23.68 0.88
C MET A 1 -28.91 -24.29 1.56
N ALA A 2 -28.26 -23.56 2.46
CA ALA A 2 -26.98 -23.98 3.03
C ALA A 2 -27.18 -25.22 3.93
N SER A 3 -26.42 -26.29 3.68
CA SER A 3 -26.58 -27.60 4.35
C SER A 3 -26.46 -27.53 5.87
N TRP A 4 -25.71 -26.57 6.41
CA TRP A 4 -25.61 -26.32 7.84
C TRP A 4 -26.94 -25.86 8.46
N PHE A 5 -27.78 -25.15 7.71
CA PHE A 5 -29.07 -24.66 8.21
C PHE A 5 -30.08 -25.79 8.35
N THR A 6 -30.09 -26.77 7.44
CA THR A 6 -30.98 -27.94 7.52
C THR A 6 -30.69 -28.81 8.76
N VAL A 7 -29.42 -28.88 9.16
CA VAL A 7 -28.98 -29.62 10.35
C VAL A 7 -29.27 -28.83 11.63
N MET A 8 -29.11 -27.50 11.60
CA MET A 8 -29.32 -26.64 12.77
C MET A 8 -30.78 -26.22 13.01
N ALA A 9 -31.59 -26.11 11.96
CA ALA A 9 -32.98 -25.66 12.03
C ALA A 9 -33.84 -26.36 13.11
N PRO A 10 -33.81 -27.70 13.27
CA PRO A 10 -34.59 -28.37 14.32
C PRO A 10 -34.01 -28.17 15.73
N LEU A 11 -32.75 -27.74 15.87
CA LEU A 11 -32.06 -27.52 17.14
C LEU A 11 -32.12 -26.06 17.61
N LEU A 12 -32.51 -25.13 16.74
CA LEU A 12 -32.68 -23.72 17.07
C LEU A 12 -33.68 -23.48 18.22
N PRO A 13 -34.85 -24.15 18.31
CA PRO A 13 -35.78 -23.92 19.42
C PRO A 13 -35.21 -24.35 20.78
N GLU A 14 -34.47 -25.46 20.81
CA GLU A 14 -33.79 -25.98 22.00
C GLU A 14 -32.65 -25.05 22.44
N LEU A 15 -31.84 -24.57 21.49
CA LEU A 15 -30.78 -23.60 21.75
C LEU A 15 -31.34 -22.28 22.30
N VAL A 16 -32.42 -21.76 21.71
CA VAL A 16 -33.08 -20.55 22.19
C VAL A 16 -33.71 -20.78 23.57
N ARG A 17 -34.28 -21.96 23.84
CA ARG A 17 -34.85 -22.32 25.14
C ARG A 17 -33.77 -22.48 26.22
N ALA A 18 -32.62 -23.05 25.88
CA ALA A 18 -31.47 -23.20 26.77
C ALA A 18 -30.78 -21.86 27.05
N ALA A 19 -30.74 -20.95 26.07
CA ALA A 19 -30.16 -19.62 26.22
C ALA A 19 -31.10 -18.61 26.90
N ARG A 20 -32.43 -18.83 26.85
CA ARG A 20 -33.45 -17.96 27.48
C ARG A 20 -33.12 -17.58 28.94
N PRO A 21 -32.80 -18.51 29.87
CA PRO A 21 -32.46 -18.16 31.25
C PRO A 21 -31.19 -17.30 31.41
N MET A 22 -30.28 -17.29 30.44
CA MET A 22 -29.14 -16.35 30.44
C MET A 22 -29.57 -14.93 30.08
N PHE A 23 -30.58 -14.76 29.22
CA PHE A 23 -31.06 -13.45 28.77
C PHE A 23 -32.24 -12.90 29.60
N THR A 24 -32.97 -13.75 30.33
CA THR A 24 -34.10 -13.35 31.18
C THR A 24 -33.77 -13.30 32.66
N ARG A 25 -32.52 -13.63 33.04
CA ARG A 25 -32.05 -13.35 34.40
C ARG A 25 -31.91 -11.84 34.52
N ASN A 26 -32.86 -11.20 35.20
CA ASN A 26 -32.65 -9.83 35.65
C ASN A 26 -31.36 -9.82 36.47
N ALA A 27 -30.41 -8.96 36.11
CA ALA A 27 -29.24 -8.75 36.93
C ALA A 27 -29.74 -8.43 38.34
N GLU A 28 -29.27 -9.19 39.33
CA GLU A 28 -29.59 -8.90 40.72
C GLU A 28 -29.23 -7.43 41.00
N PRO A 29 -30.07 -6.64 41.70
CA PRO A 29 -29.80 -5.23 41.95
C PRO A 29 -28.45 -4.98 42.65
N SER A 30 -27.90 -5.99 43.32
CA SER A 30 -26.55 -5.99 43.92
C SER A 30 -25.39 -6.04 42.91
N GLN A 31 -25.63 -6.46 41.66
CA GLN A 31 -24.61 -6.57 40.61
C GLN A 31 -24.54 -5.34 39.70
N VAL A 32 -25.56 -4.48 39.71
CA VAL A 32 -25.61 -3.24 38.92
C VAL A 32 -24.41 -2.32 39.23
N PRO A 33 -24.00 -2.08 40.50
CA PRO A 33 -22.82 -1.27 40.80
C PRO A 33 -21.53 -1.89 40.24
N LYS A 34 -21.43 -3.22 40.25
CA LYS A 34 -20.26 -3.94 39.71
C LYS A 34 -20.18 -3.85 38.19
N GLN A 35 -21.31 -4.00 37.49
CA GLN A 35 -21.38 -3.83 36.04
C GLN A 35 -21.09 -2.39 35.61
N ILE A 36 -21.54 -1.39 36.40
CA ILE A 36 -21.21 0.02 36.17
C ILE A 36 -19.69 0.24 36.33
N ALA A 37 -19.07 -0.33 37.36
CA ALA A 37 -17.62 -0.25 37.54
C ALA A 37 -16.85 -0.91 36.37
N GLU A 38 -17.26 -2.10 35.94
CA GLU A 38 -16.66 -2.80 34.79
C GLU A 38 -16.81 -1.99 33.49
N LEU A 39 -17.96 -1.35 33.26
CA LEU A 39 -18.16 -0.47 32.11
C LEU A 39 -17.30 0.79 32.19
N GLN A 40 -17.14 1.37 33.38
CA GLN A 40 -16.27 2.53 33.58
C GLN A 40 -14.80 2.18 33.31
N ASP A 41 -14.33 1.03 33.81
CA ASP A 41 -12.99 0.52 33.52
C ASP A 41 -12.80 0.24 32.02
N ALA A 42 -13.80 -0.36 31.36
CA ALA A 42 -13.77 -0.59 29.93
C ALA A 42 -13.74 0.72 29.12
N VAL A 43 -14.47 1.75 29.55
CA VAL A 43 -14.44 3.08 28.93
C VAL A 43 -13.08 3.74 29.10
N LEU A 44 -12.48 3.67 30.28
CA LEU A 44 -11.13 4.20 30.52
C LEU A 44 -10.09 3.48 29.66
N HIS A 45 -10.17 2.16 29.57
CA HIS A 45 -9.28 1.37 28.74
C HIS A 45 -9.44 1.69 27.24
N ASN A 46 -10.68 1.87 26.78
CA ASN A 46 -10.95 2.27 25.40
C ASN A 46 -10.44 3.67 25.08
N ASP A 47 -10.61 4.65 25.99
CA ASP A 47 -10.06 5.99 25.81
C ASP A 47 -8.52 5.96 25.71
N GLN A 48 -7.86 5.16 26.56
CA GLN A 48 -6.43 4.93 26.48
C GLN A 48 -6.03 4.29 25.15
N ALA A 49 -6.75 3.26 24.69
CA ALA A 49 -6.48 2.57 23.44
C ALA A 49 -6.66 3.50 22.22
N ILE A 50 -7.71 4.32 22.20
CA ILE A 50 -7.96 5.30 21.14
C ILE A 50 -6.81 6.32 21.08
N LYS A 51 -6.33 6.81 22.24
CA LYS A 51 -5.19 7.74 22.30
C LYS A 51 -3.92 7.11 21.75
N THR A 52 -3.63 5.86 22.09
CA THR A 52 -2.48 5.12 21.56
C THR A 52 -2.59 4.96 20.04
N VAL A 53 -3.75 4.53 19.53
CA VAL A 53 -3.97 4.38 18.08
C VAL A 53 -3.84 5.72 17.37
N ALA A 54 -4.36 6.81 17.94
CA ALA A 54 -4.22 8.14 17.35
C ALA A 54 -2.75 8.57 17.24
N ALA A 55 -1.94 8.32 18.28
CA ALA A 55 -0.51 8.61 18.27
C ALA A 55 0.25 7.75 17.23
N GLU A 56 -0.09 6.46 17.15
CA GLU A 56 0.49 5.55 16.14
C GLU A 56 0.11 5.97 14.71
N MET A 57 -1.13 6.43 14.51
CA MET A 57 -1.59 6.97 13.22
C MET A 57 -0.84 8.25 12.85
N GLU A 58 -0.66 9.18 13.79
CA GLU A 58 0.12 10.41 13.56
C GLU A 58 1.56 10.08 13.15
N GLN A 59 2.20 9.14 13.85
CA GLN A 59 3.55 8.68 13.52
C GLN A 59 3.58 8.01 12.13
N THR A 60 2.59 7.18 11.81
CA THR A 60 2.49 6.50 10.52
C THR A 60 2.32 7.52 9.39
N LEU A 61 1.44 8.50 9.56
CA LEU A 61 1.23 9.59 8.61
C LEU A 61 2.51 10.40 8.41
N ALA A 62 3.19 10.78 9.49
CA ALA A 62 4.46 11.51 9.40
C ALA A 62 5.55 10.72 8.67
N THR A 63 5.55 9.38 8.79
CA THR A 63 6.48 8.49 8.09
C THR A 63 6.12 8.37 6.62
N LEU A 64 4.83 8.24 6.30
CA LEU A 64 4.33 8.23 4.92
C LEU A 64 4.60 9.56 4.20
N THR A 65 4.45 10.70 4.86
CA THR A 65 4.77 12.00 4.28
C THR A 65 6.25 12.12 3.94
N ARG A 66 7.14 11.65 4.83
CA ARG A 66 8.58 11.62 4.56
C ARG A 66 8.92 10.69 3.40
N ALA A 67 8.36 9.48 3.37
CA ALA A 67 8.55 8.54 2.27
C ALA A 67 8.05 9.10 0.93
N SER A 68 6.92 9.81 0.93
CA SER A 68 6.40 10.48 -0.26
C SER A 68 7.34 11.56 -0.78
N GLN A 69 7.91 12.37 0.12
CA GLN A 69 8.89 13.41 -0.26
C GLN A 69 10.18 12.80 -0.81
N GLU A 70 10.67 11.73 -0.20
CA GLU A 70 11.84 11.00 -0.70
C GLU A 70 11.57 10.41 -2.10
N LEU A 71 10.39 9.83 -2.31
CA LEU A 71 9.99 9.30 -3.60
C LEU A 71 9.88 10.40 -4.67
N GLU A 72 9.35 11.58 -4.32
CA GLU A 72 9.31 12.72 -5.23
C GLU A 72 10.73 13.19 -5.62
N ASN A 73 11.64 13.28 -4.65
CA ASN A 73 13.04 13.63 -4.89
C ASN A 73 13.76 12.62 -5.79
N THR A 74 13.54 11.32 -5.56
CA THR A 74 14.15 10.27 -6.40
C THR A 74 13.60 10.31 -7.83
N LEU A 75 12.29 10.56 -8.01
CA LEU A 75 11.69 10.72 -9.34
C LEU A 75 12.27 11.93 -10.08
N LEU A 76 12.47 13.06 -9.41
CA LEU A 76 13.13 14.23 -9.99
C LEU A 76 14.57 13.91 -10.40
N GLY A 77 15.31 13.22 -9.54
CA GLY A 77 16.67 12.75 -9.83
C GLY A 77 16.73 11.82 -11.05
N LEU A 78 15.83 10.84 -11.13
CA LEU A 78 15.74 9.92 -12.26
C LEU A 78 15.37 10.64 -13.56
N ARG A 79 14.44 11.61 -13.52
CA ARG A 79 14.10 12.43 -14.70
C ARG A 79 15.30 13.23 -15.20
N HIS A 80 16.09 13.81 -14.29
CA HIS A 80 17.31 14.50 -14.68
C HIS A 80 18.36 13.56 -15.28
N ALA A 81 18.54 12.37 -14.70
CA ALA A 81 19.45 11.35 -15.21
C ALA A 81 19.06 10.88 -16.62
N LEU A 82 17.76 10.60 -16.84
CA LEU A 82 17.23 10.23 -18.15
C LEU A 82 17.46 11.34 -19.18
N ALA A 83 17.21 12.60 -18.83
CA ALA A 83 17.45 13.73 -19.73
C ALA A 83 18.94 13.88 -20.09
N ALA A 84 19.85 13.64 -19.15
CA ALA A 84 21.29 13.65 -19.40
C ALA A 84 21.71 12.49 -20.32
N GLN A 85 21.17 11.30 -20.07
CA GLN A 85 21.43 10.10 -20.88
C GLN A 85 20.89 10.24 -22.31
N GLU A 86 19.70 10.82 -22.48
CA GLU A 86 19.16 11.02 -23.82
C GLU A 86 20.00 12.01 -24.64
N ARG A 87 20.56 13.04 -24.00
CA ARG A 87 21.51 13.96 -24.65
C ARG A 87 22.79 13.25 -25.06
N SER A 88 23.34 12.35 -24.23
CA SER A 88 24.56 11.61 -24.59
C SER A 88 24.30 10.63 -25.73
N LEU A 89 23.17 9.93 -25.72
CA LEU A 89 22.75 9.04 -26.80
C LEU A 89 22.57 9.79 -28.13
N ARG A 90 21.90 10.96 -28.12
CA ARG A 90 21.75 11.77 -29.34
C ARG A 90 23.09 12.21 -29.92
N ARG A 91 24.06 12.58 -29.06
CA ARG A 91 25.43 12.93 -29.51
C ARG A 91 26.15 11.72 -30.08
N ALA A 92 26.11 10.58 -29.40
CA ALA A 92 26.72 9.34 -29.86
C ALA A 92 26.13 8.89 -31.21
N GLN A 93 24.80 8.98 -31.35
CA GLN A 93 24.11 8.66 -32.61
C GLN A 93 24.54 9.61 -33.74
N ALA A 94 24.62 10.92 -33.48
CA ALA A 94 25.08 11.89 -34.49
C ALA A 94 26.50 11.57 -34.97
N ILE A 95 27.41 11.27 -34.04
CA ILE A 95 28.79 10.88 -34.37
C ILE A 95 28.80 9.56 -35.18
N ALA A 96 27.98 8.58 -34.81
CA ALA A 96 27.89 7.32 -35.52
C ALA A 96 27.40 7.49 -36.96
N VAL A 97 26.39 8.35 -37.20
CA VAL A 97 25.91 8.65 -38.56
C VAL A 97 26.98 9.37 -39.38
N VAL A 98 27.68 10.34 -38.79
CA VAL A 98 28.79 11.04 -39.47
C VAL A 98 29.92 10.06 -39.81
N ALA A 99 30.30 9.19 -38.89
CA ALA A 99 31.33 8.18 -39.14
C ALA A 99 30.91 7.19 -40.24
N ALA A 100 29.66 6.73 -40.23
CA ALA A 100 29.13 5.82 -41.26
C ALA A 100 29.12 6.47 -42.64
N THR A 101 28.65 7.71 -42.76
CA THR A 101 28.63 8.45 -44.03
C THR A 101 30.05 8.73 -44.55
N ALA A 102 30.98 9.12 -43.68
CA ALA A 102 32.38 9.31 -44.05
C ALA A 102 33.03 8.01 -44.55
N ALA A 103 32.75 6.87 -43.90
CA ALA A 103 33.24 5.57 -44.34
C ALA A 103 32.72 5.20 -45.74
N VAL A 104 31.41 5.37 -45.98
CA VAL A 104 30.80 5.10 -47.30
C VAL A 104 31.42 5.97 -48.39
N LEU A 105 31.63 7.27 -48.12
CA LEU A 105 32.26 8.18 -49.07
C LEU A 105 33.72 7.79 -49.34
N ALA A 106 34.49 7.42 -48.31
CA ALA A 106 35.86 6.97 -48.48
C ALA A 106 35.95 5.71 -49.36
N PHE A 107 35.05 4.75 -49.15
CA PHE A 107 34.95 3.56 -50.01
C PHE A 107 34.59 3.91 -51.45
N ALA A 108 33.63 4.82 -51.66
CA ALA A 108 33.24 5.25 -53.00
C ALA A 108 34.40 5.95 -53.74
N VAL A 109 35.15 6.81 -53.04
CA VAL A 109 36.33 7.49 -53.60
C VAL A 109 37.43 6.48 -53.93
N ALA A 110 37.70 5.53 -53.04
CA ALA A 110 38.69 4.47 -53.30
C ALA A 110 38.30 3.59 -54.50
N ALA A 111 37.02 3.25 -54.65
CA ALA A 111 36.52 2.50 -55.79
C ALA A 111 36.64 3.30 -57.10
N TYR A 112 36.34 4.61 -57.07
CA TYR A 112 36.51 5.49 -58.22
C TYR A 112 37.99 5.61 -58.64
N ALA A 113 38.90 5.77 -57.67
CA ALA A 113 40.33 5.83 -57.91
C ALA A 113 40.91 4.51 -58.45
N LEU A 114 40.28 3.36 -58.17
CA LEU A 114 40.67 2.07 -58.74
C LEU A 114 40.12 1.86 -60.16
N ALA A 115 38.98 2.46 -60.49
CA ALA A 115 38.30 2.31 -61.76
C ALA A 115 38.81 3.24 -62.88
N ASN A 116 39.64 4.22 -62.54
CA ASN A 116 40.20 5.24 -63.44
C ASN A 116 41.72 5.18 -63.45
#